data_AF-A0A0J0Y7I6-F1
#
_entry.id   AF-A0A0J0Y7I6-F1
#
_cell.length_a   1.000
_cell.length_b   1.000
_cell.length_c   1.000
_cell.angle_alpha   90.00
_cell.angle_beta   90.00
_cell.angle_gamma   90.00
#
_symmetry.space_group_name_H-M   'P 1'
#
loop_
_entity.id
_entity.type
_entity.pdbx_description
1 polymer ?
#
loop_
_entity_poly.entity_id
_entity_poly.type
_entity_poly.pdbx_seq_one_letter_code
_entity_poly.pdbx_strand_id
1 'polypeptide(L)'
;MRHNEYEFLLNNIYYKGIIGNQAISADIYQRMQKEYTKLNFYAPNRGERETEFAFKKSFLIVRTYVQQAIKDGIRNFQSAMQATDVTKLNYMVAMLNRNFFDKRGLDQIISNVNTVFNQYCSN
;
A
#
# COMPACT_ATOMS: atom_id res chain seq x y z
N MET A 1 -5.84 -4.94 15.67
CA MET A 1 -6.75 -4.84 14.50
C MET A 1 -6.18 -3.80 13.53
N ARG A 2 -5.80 -4.25 12.31
CA ARG A 2 -5.32 -3.50 11.11
C ARG A 2 -4.60 -4.42 10.09
N HIS A 3 -4.53 -5.74 10.34
CA HIS A 3 -4.76 -6.71 9.25
C HIS A 3 -6.21 -6.46 8.79
N ASN A 4 -6.58 -6.17 7.55
CA ASN A 4 -6.01 -6.70 6.32
C ASN A 4 -6.15 -5.75 5.11
N GLU A 5 -6.23 -4.43 5.28
CA GLU A 5 -6.53 -3.51 4.14
C GLU A 5 -5.48 -3.60 3.02
N TYR A 6 -4.21 -3.78 3.36
CA TYR A 6 -3.15 -3.97 2.38
C TYR A 6 -3.32 -5.28 1.60
N GLU A 7 -3.55 -6.40 2.29
CA GLU A 7 -3.76 -7.68 1.62
C GLU A 7 -5.07 -7.70 0.83
N PHE A 8 -6.11 -7.05 1.35
CA PHE A 8 -7.39 -6.88 0.69
C PHE A 8 -7.23 -6.11 -0.62
N LEU A 9 -6.40 -5.06 -0.65
CA LEU A 9 -6.01 -4.38 -1.87
C LEU A 9 -5.36 -5.35 -2.85
N LEU A 10 -4.34 -6.08 -2.42
CA LEU A 10 -3.64 -7.02 -3.29
C LEU A 10 -4.58 -8.10 -3.84
N ASN A 11 -5.47 -8.64 -3.01
CA ASN A 11 -6.45 -9.64 -3.41
C ASN A 11 -7.42 -9.07 -4.45
N ASN A 12 -7.91 -7.85 -4.26
CA ASN A 12 -8.79 -7.20 -5.23
C ASN A 12 -8.16 -7.02 -6.61
N ILE A 13 -6.85 -6.77 -6.68
CA ILE A 13 -6.14 -6.51 -7.95
C ILE A 13 -5.63 -7.79 -8.61
N TYR A 14 -5.04 -8.69 -7.83
CA TYR A 14 -4.26 -9.82 -8.36
C TYR A 14 -4.98 -11.16 -8.30
N TYR A 15 -6.07 -11.31 -7.52
CA TYR A 15 -6.83 -12.56 -7.45
C TYR A 15 -7.64 -12.86 -8.73
N LYS A 16 -7.96 -11.85 -9.55
CA LYS A 16 -8.75 -12.01 -10.78
C LYS A 16 -7.94 -12.26 -12.07
N GLY A 17 -6.61 -12.34 -12.03
CA GLY A 17 -5.86 -12.69 -13.24
C GLY A 17 -4.34 -12.75 -13.05
N ILE A 18 -3.79 -13.93 -13.36
CA ILE A 18 -2.39 -14.17 -13.73
C ILE A 18 -1.38 -13.60 -12.72
N ILE A 19 -1.16 -14.32 -11.62
CA ILE A 19 0.14 -14.71 -11.05
C ILE A 19 -0.17 -15.40 -9.72
N GLY A 20 -0.36 -16.72 -9.76
CA GLY A 20 -0.50 -17.58 -8.57
C GLY A 20 0.79 -17.73 -7.74
N ASN A 21 1.78 -16.86 -7.93
CA ASN A 21 3.11 -16.95 -7.30
C ASN A 21 3.48 -15.74 -6.43
N GLN A 22 2.55 -14.81 -6.19
CA GLN A 22 2.82 -13.66 -5.33
C GLN A 22 2.30 -13.90 -3.91
N ALA A 23 3.05 -14.73 -3.19
CA ALA A 23 3.34 -14.50 -1.79
C ALA A 23 4.10 -13.15 -1.61
N ILE A 24 3.60 -12.05 -2.19
CA ILE A 24 4.02 -10.67 -1.91
C ILE A 24 3.20 -10.26 -0.69
N SER A 25 3.51 -11.00 0.37
CA SER A 25 2.63 -11.35 1.44
C SER A 25 2.35 -10.17 2.34
N ALA A 26 1.23 -10.22 3.06
CA ALA A 26 0.96 -9.35 4.20
C ALA A 26 2.18 -9.16 5.12
N ASP A 27 3.14 -10.11 5.13
CA ASP A 27 4.43 -10.03 5.81
C ASP A 27 5.21 -8.74 5.53
N ILE A 28 5.17 -8.18 4.31
CA ILE A 28 5.91 -6.93 4.04
C ILE A 28 5.28 -5.73 4.75
N TYR A 29 3.95 -5.66 4.79
CA TYR A 29 3.22 -4.63 5.53
C TYR A 29 3.38 -4.85 7.05
N GLN A 30 3.27 -6.10 7.52
CA GLN A 30 3.53 -6.46 8.91
C GLN A 30 4.95 -6.07 9.34
N ARG A 31 5.96 -6.31 8.49
CA ARG A 31 7.34 -5.94 8.77
C ARG A 31 7.47 -4.43 8.91
N MET A 32 6.90 -3.65 7.99
CA MET A 32 6.86 -2.19 8.09
C MET A 32 6.15 -1.72 9.37
N GLN A 33 5.04 -2.35 9.74
CA GLN A 33 4.32 -2.06 10.98
C GLN A 33 5.18 -2.36 12.21
N LYS A 34 5.93 -3.47 12.22
CA LYS A 34 6.86 -3.82 13.31
C LYS A 34 7.97 -2.78 13.44
N GLU A 35 8.60 -2.38 12.34
CA GLU A 35 9.65 -1.34 12.37
C GLU A 35 9.10 0.03 12.80
N TYR A 36 7.89 0.39 12.37
CA TYR A 36 7.22 1.61 12.83
C TYR A 36 6.89 1.57 14.33
N THR A 37 6.45 0.42 14.83
CA THR A 37 6.20 0.25 16.26
C THR A 37 7.50 0.40 17.07
N LYS A 38 8.62 -0.17 16.62
CA LYS A 38 9.92 0.01 17.28
C LYS A 38 10.34 1.48 17.36
N LEU A 39 10.13 2.25 16.29
CA LEU A 39 10.43 3.69 16.29
C LEU A 39 9.71 4.46 17.40
N ASN A 40 8.48 4.08 17.72
CA ASN A 40 7.68 4.76 18.75
C ASN A 40 8.07 4.33 20.18
N PHE A 41 8.75 3.20 20.35
CA PHE A 41 9.13 2.65 21.66
C PHE A 41 10.58 2.94 22.06
N TYR A 42 11.48 3.18 21.10
CA TYR A 42 12.90 3.42 21.36
C TYR A 42 13.29 4.89 21.11
N ALA A 43 13.48 5.66 22.17
CA ALA A 43 14.25 6.92 22.19
C ALA A 43 15.01 7.02 23.53
N PRO A 44 16.20 7.68 23.67
CA PRO A 44 17.14 8.23 22.69
C PRO A 44 18.57 7.61 22.80
N ASN A 45 18.73 6.42 23.40
CA ASN A 45 20.05 5.90 23.77
C ASN A 45 20.49 4.73 22.88
N ARG A 46 21.09 5.04 21.72
CA ARG A 46 21.68 4.13 20.71
C ARG A 46 20.67 3.25 19.94
N GLY A 47 20.73 3.28 18.60
CA GLY A 47 19.91 2.45 17.70
C GLY A 47 18.79 3.19 16.94
N GLU A 48 18.56 4.47 17.24
CA GLU A 48 17.49 5.27 16.64
C GLU A 48 17.66 5.43 15.11
N ARG A 49 18.89 5.72 14.65
CA ARG A 49 19.21 5.81 13.21
C ARG A 49 19.01 4.49 12.46
N GLU A 50 19.36 3.36 13.07
CA GLU A 50 19.19 2.04 12.46
C GLU A 50 17.71 1.66 12.37
N THR A 51 16.95 1.96 13.41
CA THR A 51 15.50 1.72 13.45
C THR A 51 14.76 2.63 12.46
N GLU A 52 15.17 3.90 12.35
CA GLU A 52 14.65 4.84 11.35
C GLU A 52 14.98 4.39 9.93
N PHE A 53 16.21 3.92 9.70
CA PHE A 53 16.61 3.36 8.41
C PHE A 53 15.80 2.10 8.06
N ALA A 54 15.60 1.19 9.01
CA ALA A 54 14.80 -0.03 8.82
C ALA A 54 13.34 0.29 8.50
N PHE A 55 12.74 1.26 9.20
CA PHE A 55 11.41 1.75 8.88
C PHE A 55 11.37 2.38 7.48
N LYS A 56 12.24 3.34 7.15
CA LYS A 56 12.27 3.99 5.84
C LYS A 56 12.40 2.98 4.69
N LYS A 57 13.25 1.96 4.86
CA LYS A 57 13.43 0.88 3.88
C LYS A 57 12.14 0.06 3.70
N SER A 58 11.55 -0.42 4.80
CA SER A 58 10.32 -1.23 4.74
C SER A 58 9.12 -0.43 4.25
N PHE A 59 9.01 0.84 4.65
CA PHE A 59 8.03 1.80 4.17
C PHE A 59 8.13 2.02 2.65
N LEU A 60 9.34 2.27 2.14
CA LEU A 60 9.56 2.43 0.71
C LEU A 60 9.11 1.20 -0.09
N ILE A 61 9.40 -0.01 0.40
CA ILE A 61 8.98 -1.26 -0.24
C ILE A 61 7.45 -1.31 -0.33
N VAL A 62 6.74 -1.15 0.81
CA VAL A 62 5.26 -1.20 0.82
C VAL A 62 4.66 -0.13 -0.09
N ARG A 63 5.18 1.10 -0.02
CA ARG A 63 4.74 2.22 -0.85
C ARG A 63 4.85 1.91 -2.34
N THR A 64 5.98 1.35 -2.77
CA THR A 64 6.20 0.93 -4.16
C THR A 64 5.21 -0.14 -4.58
N TYR A 65 4.94 -1.13 -3.73
CA TYR A 65 3.96 -2.17 -4.03
C TYR A 65 2.53 -1.62 -4.13
N VAL A 66 2.11 -0.73 -3.22
CA VAL A 66 0.79 -0.08 -3.31
C VAL A 66 0.67 0.71 -4.61
N GLN A 67 1.71 1.45 -4.99
CA GLN A 67 1.72 2.19 -6.25
C GLN A 67 1.57 1.27 -7.47
N GLN A 68 2.29 0.13 -7.46
CA GLN A 68 2.20 -0.85 -8.52
C GLN A 68 0.81 -1.49 -8.60
N ALA A 69 0.24 -1.88 -7.44
CA ALA A 69 -1.11 -2.44 -7.35
C ALA A 69 -2.17 -1.47 -7.89
N ILE A 70 -2.07 -0.17 -7.60
CA ILE A 70 -3.00 0.83 -8.15
C ILE A 70 -2.89 0.88 -9.69
N LYS A 71 -1.67 0.93 -10.23
CA LYS A 71 -1.44 0.99 -11.69
C LYS A 71 -1.96 -0.26 -12.39
N ASP A 72 -1.67 -1.43 -11.83
CA ASP A 72 -2.14 -2.72 -12.36
C ASP A 72 -3.66 -2.79 -12.28
N GLY A 73 -4.26 -2.36 -11.17
CA GLY A 73 -5.72 -2.29 -11.02
C GLY A 73 -6.38 -1.37 -12.05
N ILE A 74 -5.86 -0.17 -12.29
CA ILE A 74 -6.38 0.72 -13.35
C ILE A 74 -6.35 0.00 -14.70
N ARG A 75 -5.26 -0.68 -15.03
CA ARG A 75 -5.12 -1.42 -16.28
C ARG A 75 -6.09 -2.60 -16.37
N ASN A 76 -6.25 -3.37 -15.29
CA ASN A 76 -7.09 -4.55 -15.25
C ASN A 76 -8.59 -4.23 -15.33
N PHE A 77 -9.01 -3.10 -14.75
CA PHE A 77 -10.41 -2.67 -14.70
C PHE A 77 -10.73 -1.56 -15.71
N GLN A 78 -9.81 -1.22 -16.63
CA GLN A 78 -9.91 -0.04 -17.51
C GLN A 78 -11.21 0.04 -18.31
N SER A 79 -11.79 -1.10 -18.70
CA SER A 79 -13.02 -1.16 -19.52
C SER A 79 -14.29 -0.93 -18.71
N ALA A 80 -14.24 -1.12 -17.38
CA ALA A 80 -15.39 -0.97 -16.49
C ALA A 80 -15.31 0.30 -15.62
N MET A 81 -14.12 0.88 -15.48
CA MET A 81 -13.86 1.97 -14.54
C MET A 81 -14.35 3.33 -15.05
N GLN A 82 -14.97 4.10 -14.15
CA GLN A 82 -15.35 5.49 -14.47
C GLN A 82 -14.10 6.39 -14.56
N ALA A 83 -14.10 7.34 -15.49
CA ALA A 83 -13.00 8.28 -15.68
C ALA A 83 -12.65 9.09 -14.41
N THR A 84 -13.66 9.41 -13.60
CA THR A 84 -13.52 10.07 -12.30
C THR A 84 -12.71 9.22 -11.32
N ASP A 85 -12.94 7.91 -11.27
CA ASP A 85 -12.21 7.00 -10.39
C ASP A 85 -10.80 6.73 -10.89
N VAL A 86 -10.58 6.64 -12.21
CA VAL A 86 -9.23 6.61 -12.79
C VAL A 86 -8.44 7.84 -12.38
N THR A 87 -9.06 9.03 -12.41
CA THR A 87 -8.42 10.29 -12.00
C THR A 87 -8.07 10.28 -10.51
N LYS A 88 -8.98 9.80 -9.65
CA LYS A 88 -8.72 9.65 -8.20
C LYS A 88 -7.54 8.71 -7.93
N LEU A 89 -7.49 7.56 -8.60
CA LEU A 89 -6.42 6.58 -8.42
C LEU A 89 -5.06 7.13 -8.90
N ASN A 90 -5.03 7.83 -10.04
CA ASN A 90 -3.83 8.50 -10.51
C ASN A 90 -3.36 9.61 -9.55
N TYR A 91 -4.29 10.35 -8.95
CA TYR A 91 -3.95 11.33 -7.90
C TYR A 91 -3.32 10.65 -6.67
N MET A 92 -3.85 9.50 -6.23
CA MET A 92 -3.26 8.74 -5.12
C MET A 92 -1.85 8.21 -5.46
N VAL A 93 -1.62 7.76 -6.68
CA VAL A 93 -0.27 7.42 -7.18
C VAL A 93 0.68 8.61 -7.09
N ALA A 94 0.21 9.81 -7.49
CA ALA A 94 1.02 11.02 -7.39
C ALA A 94 1.32 11.41 -5.92
N MET A 95 0.39 11.17 -5.00
CA MET A 95 0.61 11.39 -3.57
C MET A 95 1.68 10.47 -2.99
N LEU A 96 1.71 9.19 -3.38
CA LEU A 96 2.72 8.22 -2.94
C LEU A 96 4.15 8.65 -3.32
N ASN A 97 4.32 9.44 -4.37
CA ASN A 97 5.62 9.95 -4.80
C ASN A 97 6.14 11.18 -4.03
N ARG A 98 5.35 11.75 -3.10
CA ARG A 98 5.74 12.98 -2.39
C ARG A 98 6.76 12.71 -1.27
N ASN A 99 7.64 13.69 -1.01
CA ASN A 99 8.73 13.58 -0.05
C ASN A 99 8.30 13.52 1.43
N PHE A 100 7.17 14.15 1.79
CA PHE A 100 6.66 14.20 3.17
C PHE A 100 5.60 13.14 3.47
N PHE A 101 5.67 12.01 2.77
CA PHE A 101 4.67 10.96 2.87
C PHE A 101 5.00 10.02 4.04
N ASP A 102 4.07 9.89 4.99
CA ASP A 102 4.24 9.12 6.22
C ASP A 102 3.36 7.85 6.26
N LYS A 103 3.48 7.06 7.33
CA LYS A 103 2.69 5.84 7.50
C LYS A 103 1.18 6.11 7.50
N ARG A 104 0.74 7.19 8.15
CA ARG A 104 -0.68 7.51 8.23
C ARG A 104 -1.26 7.81 6.86
N GLY A 105 -0.53 8.58 6.04
CA GLY A 105 -0.88 8.82 4.64
C GLY A 105 -0.92 7.54 3.82
N LEU A 106 0.02 6.60 4.05
CA LEU A 106 0.00 5.29 3.40
C LEU A 106 -1.25 4.48 3.74
N ASP A 107 -1.57 4.37 5.03
CA ASP A 107 -2.76 3.64 5.50
C ASP A 107 -4.04 4.25 4.88
N GLN A 108 -4.15 5.59 4.85
CA GLN A 108 -5.29 6.29 4.25
C GLN A 108 -5.40 6.04 2.75
N ILE A 109 -4.29 6.06 2.02
CA ILE A 109 -4.30 5.74 0.58
C ILE A 109 -4.77 4.31 0.36
N ILE A 110 -4.24 3.34 1.11
CA ILE A 110 -4.66 1.94 0.97
C ILE A 110 -6.18 1.80 1.17
N SER A 111 -6.74 2.41 2.22
CA SER A 111 -8.17 2.37 2.52
C SER A 111 -9.02 3.02 1.41
N ASN A 112 -8.60 4.18 0.91
CA ASN A 112 -9.30 4.89 -0.17
C ASN A 112 -9.25 4.11 -1.49
N VAL A 113 -8.09 3.53 -1.82
CA VAL A 113 -7.91 2.71 -3.02
C VAL A 113 -8.81 1.47 -2.97
N ASN A 114 -8.91 0.81 -1.81
CA ASN A 114 -9.83 -0.30 -1.60
C ASN A 114 -11.29 0.08 -1.84
N THR A 115 -11.69 1.26 -1.35
CA THR A 115 -13.05 1.78 -1.54
C THR A 115 -13.37 1.98 -3.03
N VAL A 116 -12.38 2.38 -3.83
CA VAL A 116 -12.56 2.50 -5.28
C VAL A 116 -12.63 1.13 -5.94
N PHE A 117 -11.64 0.25 -5.73
CA PHE A 117 -11.60 -1.04 -6.43
C PHE A 117 -12.72 -2.00 -6.07
N ASN A 118 -13.25 -1.94 -4.84
CA ASN A 118 -14.39 -2.77 -4.45
C ASN A 118 -15.61 -2.63 -5.36
N GLN A 119 -15.79 -1.45 -5.98
CA GLN A 119 -16.91 -1.22 -6.91
C GLN A 119 -16.78 -2.04 -8.21
N TYR A 120 -15.58 -2.51 -8.52
CA TYR A 120 -15.24 -3.21 -9.77
C TYR A 120 -14.91 -4.68 -9.55
N CYS A 121 -14.59 -5.08 -8.32
CA CYS A 121 -14.27 -6.46 -7.96
C CYS A 121 -15.51 -7.36 -7.75
N SER A 122 -16.72 -6.82 -7.62
CA SER A 122 -17.95 -7.58 -7.29
C SER A 122 -18.79 -8.10 -8.47
N ASN A 123 -18.27 -8.12 -9.70
CA ASN A 123 -18.92 -8.81 -10.84
C ASN A 123 -18.33 -10.20 -11.10
#